data_AF-A0A2X3DHP0-F1
#
_entry.id   AF-A0A2X3DHP0-F1
#
_cell.length_a   1.000
_cell.length_b   1.000
_cell.length_c   1.000
_cell.angle_alpha   90.00
_cell.angle_beta   90.00
_cell.angle_gamma   90.00
#
_symmetry.space_group_name_H-M   'P 1'
#
loop_
_entity.id
_entity.type
_entity.pdbx_description
1 polymer ?
#
loop_
_entity_poly.entity_id
_entity_poly.type
_entity_poly.pdbx_seq_one_letter_code
_entity_poly.pdbx_strand_id
1 'polypeptide(L)'
;MTTKIQDYFIGLALASLSVIVCVSKMYWGHDWGGDFSGYIAQAISITTHSAQHYIADNTQIISQTDGIYGPYAYPWGFPILLAFMYKLFGFNFYAFKSVGVICFGIFVLLFYVFCRKYIARKYAFCATLLFALNPSLTMSASNSVLSDIPFLCVGFGTLLALGSLFGSHKIGSHTHSKMIQKVTEKANIVGGGGQNITL
;
A
#
# COMPACT_ATOMS: atom_id res chain seq x y z
N MET A 1 -6.10 14.70 -21.24
CA MET A 1 -7.06 13.83 -20.52
C MET A 1 -6.86 12.36 -20.88
N THR A 2 -6.66 12.05 -22.17
CA THR A 2 -6.40 10.70 -22.72
C THR A 2 -5.20 9.97 -22.08
N THR A 3 -4.11 10.66 -21.75
CA THR A 3 -2.89 10.04 -21.21
C THR A 3 -3.04 9.47 -19.80
N LYS A 4 -3.87 10.08 -18.94
CA LYS A 4 -4.14 9.57 -17.57
C LYS A 4 -5.01 8.33 -17.61
N ILE A 5 -6.04 8.34 -18.45
CA ILE A 5 -6.94 7.20 -18.66
C ILE A 5 -6.14 5.99 -19.18
N GLN A 6 -5.25 6.20 -20.15
CA GLN A 6 -4.33 5.15 -20.62
C GLN A 6 -3.47 4.57 -19.48
N ASP A 7 -2.94 5.41 -18.60
CA ASP A 7 -2.14 4.95 -17.48
C ASP A 7 -2.97 4.06 -16.52
N TYR A 8 -4.23 4.40 -16.24
CA TYR A 8 -5.11 3.53 -15.45
C TYR A 8 -5.40 2.19 -16.13
N PHE A 9 -5.62 2.17 -17.44
CA PHE A 9 -5.81 0.92 -18.18
C PHE A 9 -4.57 0.02 -18.14
N ILE A 10 -3.37 0.59 -18.28
CA ILE A 10 -2.12 -0.17 -18.17
C ILE A 10 -1.97 -0.75 -16.76
N GLY A 11 -2.19 0.06 -15.72
CA GLY A 11 -2.12 -0.41 -14.34
C GLY A 11 -3.14 -1.51 -14.05
N LEU A 12 -4.36 -1.39 -14.59
CA LEU A 12 -5.41 -2.41 -14.44
C LEU A 12 -5.04 -3.69 -15.17
N ALA A 13 -4.50 -3.62 -16.39
CA ALA A 13 -4.06 -4.79 -17.14
C ALA A 13 -2.94 -5.55 -16.40
N LEU A 14 -1.98 -4.84 -15.82
CA LEU A 14 -0.92 -5.44 -15.00
C LEU A 14 -1.47 -6.08 -13.72
N ALA A 15 -2.44 -5.41 -13.06
CA ALA A 15 -3.12 -5.96 -11.89
C ALA A 15 -3.91 -7.23 -12.22
N SER A 16 -4.68 -7.23 -13.31
CA SER A 16 -5.42 -8.40 -13.79
C SER A 16 -4.49 -9.55 -14.13
N LEU A 17 -3.38 -9.28 -14.83
CA LEU A 17 -2.35 -10.29 -15.12
C LEU A 17 -1.80 -10.91 -13.83
N SER A 18 -1.45 -10.08 -12.86
CA SER A 18 -0.95 -10.52 -11.54
C SER A 18 -1.96 -11.38 -10.80
N VAL A 19 -3.23 -10.97 -10.77
CA VAL A 19 -4.32 -11.75 -10.15
C VAL A 19 -4.49 -13.10 -10.84
N ILE A 20 -4.47 -13.16 -12.17
CA ILE A 20 -4.56 -14.42 -12.93
C ILE A 20 -3.39 -15.34 -12.54
N VAL A 21 -2.17 -14.81 -12.48
CA VAL A 21 -0.99 -15.57 -12.06
C VAL A 21 -1.15 -16.08 -10.62
N CYS A 22 -1.63 -15.24 -9.69
CA CYS A 22 -1.85 -15.66 -8.31
C CYS A 22 -2.90 -16.78 -8.19
N VAL A 23 -4.06 -16.60 -8.84
CA VAL A 23 -5.13 -17.62 -8.84
C VAL A 23 -4.63 -18.94 -9.45
N SER A 24 -3.82 -18.89 -10.51
CA SER A 24 -3.24 -20.09 -11.13
C SER A 24 -2.28 -20.88 -10.21
N LYS A 25 -1.66 -20.21 -9.24
CA LYS A 25 -0.74 -20.81 -8.26
C LYS A 25 -1.43 -21.26 -6.98
N MET A 26 -2.69 -20.90 -6.80
CA MET A 26 -3.45 -21.14 -5.59
C MET A 26 -3.81 -22.62 -5.47
N TYR A 27 -3.49 -23.22 -4.34
CA TYR A 27 -3.89 -24.61 -4.04
C TYR A 27 -4.60 -24.70 -2.70
N TRP A 28 -5.23 -25.86 -2.44
CA TRP A 28 -6.08 -26.05 -1.26
C TRP A 28 -5.28 -26.01 0.05
N GLY A 29 -4.15 -26.72 0.08
CA GLY A 29 -3.27 -26.82 1.25
C GLY A 29 -2.72 -25.48 1.73
N HIS A 30 -2.34 -25.39 2.99
CA HIS A 30 -1.83 -24.17 3.60
C HIS A 30 -0.61 -24.50 4.44
N ASP A 31 0.30 -23.54 4.58
CA ASP A 31 1.38 -23.66 5.56
C ASP A 31 0.76 -23.55 6.96
N TRP A 32 1.11 -24.49 7.83
CA TRP A 32 0.58 -24.57 9.19
C TRP A 32 1.50 -23.87 10.21
N GLY A 33 2.58 -23.25 9.75
CA GLY A 33 3.41 -22.38 10.57
C GLY A 33 2.87 -20.95 10.67
N GLY A 34 2.98 -20.35 11.86
CA GLY A 34 2.90 -18.91 12.06
C GLY A 34 1.50 -18.31 12.33
N ASP A 35 1.39 -17.01 12.04
CA ASP A 35 0.32 -16.13 12.54
C ASP A 35 -1.07 -16.36 11.90
N PHE A 36 -1.16 -17.14 10.83
CA PHE A 36 -2.42 -17.33 10.09
C PHE A 36 -3.56 -17.83 11.00
N SER A 37 -3.23 -18.72 11.95
CA SER A 37 -4.18 -19.32 12.87
C SER A 37 -4.78 -18.29 13.81
N GLY A 38 -3.95 -17.40 14.36
CA GLY A 38 -4.38 -16.27 15.17
C GLY A 38 -5.24 -15.27 14.39
N TYR A 39 -4.88 -14.97 13.13
CA TYR A 39 -5.70 -14.12 12.27
C TYR A 39 -7.08 -14.70 12.00
N ILE A 40 -7.16 -16.00 11.68
CA ILE A 40 -8.44 -16.69 11.43
C ILE A 40 -9.26 -16.82 12.72
N ALA A 41 -8.64 -17.19 13.85
CA ALA A 41 -9.33 -17.33 15.12
C ALA A 41 -9.91 -15.98 15.60
N GLN A 42 -9.16 -14.89 15.46
CA GLN A 42 -9.66 -13.55 15.74
C GLN A 42 -10.77 -13.13 14.76
N ALA A 43 -10.68 -13.50 13.48
CA ALA A 43 -11.74 -13.26 12.51
C ALA A 43 -13.04 -13.98 12.87
N ILE A 44 -12.96 -15.24 13.30
CA ILE A 44 -14.12 -16.02 13.77
C ILE A 44 -14.73 -15.36 15.00
N SER A 45 -13.92 -14.98 15.99
CA SER A 45 -14.41 -14.35 17.22
C SER A 45 -15.12 -13.01 16.99
N ILE A 46 -14.70 -12.24 15.97
CA ILE A 46 -15.41 -11.05 15.50
C ILE A 46 -16.82 -11.43 15.00
N THR A 47 -16.94 -12.47 14.17
CA THR A 47 -18.23 -12.90 13.61
C THR A 47 -19.17 -13.51 14.63
N THR A 48 -18.65 -14.21 15.65
CA THR A 48 -19.43 -14.82 16.74
C THR A 48 -19.65 -13.90 17.92
N HIS A 49 -19.20 -12.64 17.84
CA HIS A 49 -19.31 -11.63 18.89
C HIS A 49 -18.67 -12.07 20.22
N SER A 50 -17.57 -12.81 20.15
CA SER A 50 -16.82 -13.36 21.29
C SER A 50 -15.36 -12.89 21.34
N ALA A 51 -15.07 -11.73 20.74
CA ALA A 51 -13.71 -11.21 20.62
C ALA A 51 -13.00 -11.03 21.98
N GLN A 52 -13.72 -10.61 23.03
CA GLN A 52 -13.18 -10.46 24.38
C GLN A 52 -12.75 -11.80 24.96
N HIS A 53 -13.55 -12.86 24.77
CA HIS A 53 -13.20 -14.20 25.21
C HIS A 53 -11.97 -14.71 24.46
N TYR A 54 -11.94 -14.55 23.13
CA TYR A 54 -10.77 -14.92 22.33
C TYR A 54 -9.48 -14.23 22.81
N ILE A 55 -9.53 -12.92 23.11
CA ILE A 55 -8.36 -12.19 23.59
C ILE A 55 -7.92 -12.72 24.97
N ALA A 56 -8.85 -13.01 25.88
CA ALA A 56 -8.53 -13.57 27.18
C ALA A 56 -7.87 -14.95 27.05
N ASP A 57 -8.45 -15.83 26.23
CA ASP A 57 -7.93 -17.18 25.99
C ASP A 57 -6.55 -17.13 25.34
N ASN A 58 -6.38 -16.32 24.29
CA ASN A 58 -5.10 -16.16 23.61
C ASN A 58 -4.04 -15.53 24.52
N THR A 59 -4.42 -14.58 25.38
CA THR A 59 -3.51 -14.01 26.38
C THR A 59 -3.01 -15.09 27.34
N GLN A 60 -3.91 -15.95 27.83
CA GLN A 60 -3.53 -17.05 28.71
C GLN A 60 -2.56 -17.99 28.01
N ILE A 61 -2.89 -18.43 26.80
CA ILE A 61 -2.04 -19.34 26.01
C ILE A 61 -0.65 -18.75 25.80
N ILE A 62 -0.56 -17.52 25.28
CA ILE A 62 0.72 -16.86 25.00
C ILE A 62 1.53 -16.62 26.28
N SER A 63 0.89 -16.21 27.38
CA SER A 63 1.57 -15.95 28.66
C SER A 63 2.18 -17.20 29.31
N GLN A 64 1.70 -18.38 28.93
CA GLN A 64 2.15 -19.68 29.47
C GLN A 64 3.19 -20.38 28.58
N THR A 65 3.62 -19.73 27.50
CA THR A 65 4.62 -20.28 26.59
C THR A 65 6.03 -19.82 26.97
N ASP A 66 7.04 -20.66 26.72
CA ASP A 66 8.44 -20.38 27.07
C ASP A 66 9.11 -19.27 26.25
N GLY A 67 8.35 -18.57 25.38
CA GLY A 67 8.85 -17.54 24.48
C GLY A 67 7.74 -16.66 23.91
N ILE A 68 8.10 -15.63 23.15
CA ILE A 68 7.13 -14.73 22.51
C ILE A 68 6.78 -15.32 21.14
N TYR A 69 5.65 -16.05 21.07
CA TYR A 69 5.20 -16.69 19.83
C TYR A 69 4.18 -15.86 19.03
N GLY A 70 3.58 -14.83 19.64
CA GLY A 70 2.61 -13.96 18.97
C GLY A 70 2.07 -12.89 19.93
N PRO A 71 1.34 -11.88 19.41
CA PRO A 71 0.70 -10.87 20.23
C PRO A 71 -0.55 -11.44 20.94
N TYR A 72 -0.94 -10.82 22.05
CA TYR A 72 -2.20 -11.14 22.74
C TYR A 72 -3.44 -10.88 21.87
N ALA A 73 -3.36 -9.87 21.00
CA ALA A 73 -4.36 -9.58 19.98
C ALA A 73 -3.64 -9.08 18.73
N TYR A 74 -4.00 -9.63 17.57
CA TYR A 74 -3.46 -9.17 16.31
C TYR A 74 -4.10 -7.84 15.90
N PRO A 75 -3.41 -7.00 15.10
CA PRO A 75 -3.99 -5.76 14.57
C PRO A 75 -5.28 -6.03 13.82
N TRP A 76 -6.37 -5.38 14.24
CA TRP A 76 -7.74 -5.67 13.80
C TRP A 76 -8.00 -5.60 12.30
N GLY A 77 -7.22 -4.80 11.55
CA GLY A 77 -7.46 -4.56 10.13
C GLY A 77 -7.55 -5.84 9.30
N PHE A 78 -6.60 -6.76 9.46
CA PHE A 78 -6.59 -8.00 8.68
C PHE A 78 -7.65 -9.03 9.15
N PRO A 79 -7.81 -9.32 10.46
CA PRO A 79 -8.92 -10.11 10.98
C PRO A 79 -10.31 -9.63 10.53
N ILE A 80 -10.54 -8.31 10.39
CA ILE A 80 -11.83 -7.78 9.88
C ILE A 80 -12.05 -8.18 8.42
N LEU A 81 -11.04 -8.12 7.56
CA LEU A 81 -11.14 -8.56 6.16
C LEU A 81 -11.43 -10.07 6.09
N LEU A 82 -10.75 -10.86 6.92
CA LEU A 82 -11.01 -12.31 7.01
C LEU A 82 -12.38 -12.62 7.60
N ALA A 83 -12.87 -11.85 8.58
CA ALA A 83 -14.18 -12.03 9.18
C ALA A 83 -15.30 -11.83 8.14
N PHE A 84 -15.11 -10.87 7.22
CA PHE A 84 -16.03 -10.69 6.09
C PHE A 84 -16.03 -11.91 5.17
N MET A 85 -14.86 -12.47 4.83
CA MET A 85 -14.79 -13.71 4.04
C MET A 85 -15.40 -14.91 4.78
N TYR A 86 -15.13 -15.06 6.07
CA TYR A 86 -15.69 -16.13 6.90
C TYR A 86 -17.21 -16.05 6.97
N LYS A 87 -17.78 -14.85 7.13
CA LYS A 87 -19.23 -14.65 7.16
C LYS A 87 -19.91 -15.07 5.85
N LEU A 88 -19.24 -14.90 4.71
CA LEU A 88 -19.79 -15.24 3.39
C LEU A 88 -19.60 -16.71 3.00
N PHE A 89 -18.44 -17.30 3.34
CA PHE A 89 -18.02 -18.60 2.81
C PHE A 89 -17.77 -19.66 3.88
N GLY A 90 -17.94 -19.32 5.16
CA GLY A 90 -17.59 -20.17 6.29
C GLY A 90 -16.07 -20.40 6.39
N PHE A 91 -15.69 -21.52 7.00
CA PHE A 91 -14.29 -21.91 7.13
C PHE A 91 -13.75 -22.42 5.79
N ASN A 92 -13.22 -21.51 4.97
CA ASN A 92 -12.73 -21.82 3.63
C ASN A 92 -11.39 -21.12 3.35
N PHE A 93 -10.32 -21.91 3.22
CA PHE A 93 -8.99 -21.39 2.93
C PHE A 93 -8.87 -20.66 1.60
N TYR A 94 -9.62 -21.06 0.57
CA TYR A 94 -9.66 -20.30 -0.68
C TYR A 94 -10.24 -18.91 -0.44
N ALA A 95 -11.31 -18.80 0.36
CA ALA A 95 -11.89 -17.52 0.70
C ALA A 95 -10.91 -16.63 1.49
N PHE A 96 -10.21 -17.19 2.48
CA PHE A 96 -9.22 -16.44 3.26
C PHE A 96 -8.03 -15.95 2.43
N LYS A 97 -7.45 -16.84 1.63
CA LYS A 97 -6.32 -16.49 0.74
C LYS A 97 -6.72 -15.50 -0.36
N SER A 98 -7.98 -15.48 -0.78
CA SER A 98 -8.48 -14.53 -1.78
C SER A 98 -8.28 -13.07 -1.34
N VAL A 99 -8.27 -12.78 -0.04
CA VAL A 99 -7.96 -11.45 0.51
C VAL A 99 -6.57 -11.01 0.08
N GLY A 100 -5.57 -11.88 0.22
CA GLY A 100 -4.19 -11.62 -0.21
C GLY A 100 -4.12 -11.35 -1.72
N VAL A 101 -4.79 -12.17 -2.53
CA VAL A 101 -4.82 -12.01 -3.99
C VAL A 101 -5.46 -10.69 -4.42
N ILE A 102 -6.61 -10.34 -3.83
CA ILE A 102 -7.32 -9.08 -4.13
C ILE A 102 -6.47 -7.88 -3.73
N CYS A 103 -5.92 -7.89 -2.51
CA CYS A 103 -5.03 -6.82 -2.04
C CYS A 103 -3.77 -6.71 -2.91
N PHE A 104 -3.21 -7.81 -3.39
CA PHE A 104 -2.06 -7.77 -4.28
C PHE A 104 -2.38 -7.13 -5.64
N GLY A 105 -3.52 -7.48 -6.23
CA GLY A 105 -3.99 -6.85 -7.48
C GLY A 105 -4.18 -5.34 -7.32
N ILE A 106 -4.82 -4.92 -6.23
CA ILE A 106 -4.99 -3.50 -5.92
C ILE A 106 -3.63 -2.83 -5.70
N PHE A 107 -2.71 -3.46 -4.96
CA PHE A 107 -1.35 -2.97 -4.78
C PHE A 107 -0.63 -2.76 -6.11
N VAL A 108 -0.67 -3.71 -7.05
CA VAL A 108 -0.02 -3.58 -8.36
C VAL A 108 -0.53 -2.36 -9.13
N LEU A 109 -1.85 -2.14 -9.12
CA LEU A 109 -2.47 -0.96 -9.72
C LEU A 109 -1.98 0.33 -9.05
N LEU A 110 -2.04 0.40 -7.72
CA LEU A 110 -1.62 1.58 -6.95
C LEU A 110 -0.12 1.85 -7.14
N PHE A 111 0.70 0.82 -7.18
CA PHE A 111 2.13 0.91 -7.40
C PHE A 111 2.45 1.49 -8.78
N TYR A 112 1.75 1.05 -9.84
CA TYR A 112 1.89 1.66 -11.16
C TYR A 112 1.53 3.14 -11.15
N VAL A 113 0.37 3.49 -10.57
CA VAL A 113 -0.08 4.88 -10.46
C VAL A 113 0.94 5.72 -9.67
N PHE A 114 1.51 5.16 -8.62
CA PHE A 114 2.57 5.79 -7.83
C PHE A 114 3.82 6.03 -8.68
N CYS A 115 4.38 5.01 -9.34
CA CYS A 115 5.55 5.15 -10.20
C CYS A 115 5.31 6.17 -11.33
N ARG A 116 4.13 6.18 -11.93
CA ARG A 116 3.78 7.14 -13.00
C ARG A 116 3.81 8.60 -12.57
N LYS A 117 3.71 8.90 -11.26
CA LYS A 117 3.88 10.26 -10.73
C LYS A 117 5.34 10.76 -10.78
N TYR A 118 6.33 9.86 -10.80
CA TYR A 118 7.74 10.23 -10.61
C TYR A 118 8.66 9.85 -11.77
N ILE A 119 8.33 8.80 -12.53
CA ILE A 119 9.20 8.29 -13.61
C ILE A 119 8.43 8.11 -14.91
N ALA A 120 9.12 8.04 -16.06
CA ALA A 120 8.49 7.89 -17.37
C ALA A 120 7.76 6.54 -17.53
N ARG A 121 6.76 6.51 -18.42
CA ARG A 121 5.83 5.38 -18.58
C ARG A 121 6.51 4.03 -18.77
N LYS A 122 7.50 3.96 -19.67
CA LYS A 122 8.26 2.73 -19.95
C LYS A 122 8.92 2.15 -18.70
N TYR A 123 9.51 3.01 -17.87
CA TYR A 123 10.20 2.59 -16.64
C TYR A 123 9.20 2.19 -15.55
N ALA A 124 8.09 2.92 -15.41
CA ALA A 124 7.00 2.55 -14.51
C ALA A 124 6.40 1.18 -14.88
N PHE A 125 6.16 0.94 -16.17
CA PHE A 125 5.67 -0.34 -16.66
C PHE A 125 6.63 -1.47 -16.29
N CYS A 126 7.93 -1.34 -16.61
CA CYS A 126 8.92 -2.37 -16.28
C CYS A 126 9.02 -2.59 -14.76
N ALA A 127 9.07 -1.52 -13.96
CA ALA A 127 9.15 -1.62 -12.51
C ALA A 127 7.91 -2.33 -11.92
N THR A 128 6.70 -1.95 -12.34
CA THR A 128 5.47 -2.61 -11.90
C THR A 128 5.43 -4.06 -12.35
N LEU A 129 5.84 -4.37 -13.58
CA LEU A 129 5.85 -5.74 -14.09
C LEU A 129 6.76 -6.66 -13.26
N LEU A 130 7.92 -6.16 -12.81
CA LEU A 130 8.83 -6.90 -11.93
C LEU A 130 8.17 -7.28 -10.60
N PHE A 131 7.38 -6.37 -10.01
CA PHE A 131 6.63 -6.67 -8.79
C PHE A 131 5.42 -7.58 -9.06
N ALA A 132 4.67 -7.31 -10.13
CA ALA A 132 3.48 -8.04 -10.52
C ALA A 132 3.75 -9.54 -10.79
N LEU A 133 4.92 -9.86 -11.33
CA LEU A 133 5.32 -11.23 -11.65
C LEU A 133 6.35 -11.82 -10.67
N ASN A 134 6.70 -11.11 -9.60
CA ASN A 134 7.69 -11.58 -8.64
C ASN A 134 7.23 -12.94 -8.04
N PRO A 135 8.04 -14.01 -8.16
CA PRO A 135 7.62 -15.34 -7.69
C PRO A 135 7.32 -15.40 -6.19
N SER A 136 8.10 -14.70 -5.36
CA SER A 136 7.93 -14.68 -3.91
C SER A 136 6.64 -13.95 -3.51
N LEU A 137 6.41 -12.74 -4.04
CA LEU A 137 5.20 -11.95 -3.74
C LEU A 137 3.94 -12.64 -4.25
N THR A 138 3.96 -13.15 -5.48
CA THR A 138 2.80 -13.88 -6.05
C THR A 138 2.51 -15.16 -5.27
N MET A 139 3.54 -15.90 -4.82
CA MET A 139 3.35 -17.10 -4.00
C MET A 139 2.76 -16.75 -2.62
N SER A 140 3.31 -15.74 -1.95
CA SER A 140 2.82 -15.25 -0.66
C SER A 140 1.37 -14.77 -0.76
N ALA A 141 1.04 -13.95 -1.77
CA ALA A 141 -0.32 -13.48 -1.99
C ALA A 141 -1.33 -14.61 -2.29
N SER A 142 -0.88 -15.71 -2.90
CA SER A 142 -1.76 -16.81 -3.32
C SER A 142 -1.99 -17.86 -2.25
N ASN A 143 -0.97 -18.16 -1.45
CA ASN A 143 -0.97 -19.34 -0.59
C ASN A 143 -0.76 -19.04 0.90
N SER A 144 -0.53 -17.78 1.27
CA SER A 144 -0.42 -17.35 2.66
C SER A 144 -1.65 -16.56 3.11
N VAL A 145 -2.03 -16.70 4.38
CA VAL A 145 -3.08 -15.92 5.05
C VAL A 145 -2.39 -15.04 6.07
N LEU A 146 -1.71 -14.01 5.56
CA LEU A 146 -0.89 -13.08 6.34
C LEU A 146 -1.22 -11.63 5.99
N SER A 147 -0.90 -10.72 6.90
CA SER A 147 -1.24 -9.31 6.79
C SER A 147 -0.31 -8.49 5.88
N ASP A 148 0.84 -9.03 5.47
CA ASP A 148 1.88 -8.27 4.75
C ASP A 148 1.39 -7.65 3.44
N ILE A 149 0.70 -8.44 2.62
CA ILE A 149 0.17 -7.98 1.32
C ILE A 149 -1.00 -7.00 1.50
N PRO A 150 -2.00 -7.25 2.37
CA PRO A 150 -2.99 -6.24 2.75
C PRO A 150 -2.38 -4.94 3.27
N PHE A 151 -1.37 -5.04 4.14
CA PHE A 151 -0.65 -3.89 4.68
C PHE A 151 0.05 -3.09 3.57
N LEU A 152 0.77 -3.77 2.67
CA LEU A 152 1.43 -3.15 1.51
C LEU A 152 0.42 -2.41 0.62
N CYS A 153 -0.74 -3.02 0.36
CA CYS A 153 -1.83 -2.40 -0.41
C CYS A 153 -2.33 -1.10 0.23
N VAL A 154 -2.69 -1.15 1.52
CA VAL A 154 -3.20 0.02 2.25
C VAL A 154 -2.12 1.10 2.41
N GLY A 155 -0.87 0.70 2.61
CA GLY A 155 0.28 1.61 2.71
C GLY A 155 0.47 2.43 1.43
N PHE A 156 0.47 1.79 0.26
CA PHE A 156 0.56 2.50 -1.02
C PHE A 156 -0.68 3.35 -1.31
N GLY A 157 -1.87 2.89 -0.93
CA GLY A 157 -3.10 3.70 -1.00
C GLY A 157 -2.98 4.99 -0.18
N THR A 158 -2.47 4.86 1.05
CA THR A 158 -2.21 5.98 1.96
C THR A 158 -1.19 6.95 1.35
N LEU A 159 -0.07 6.46 0.81
CA LEU A 159 0.93 7.32 0.16
C LEU A 159 0.34 8.12 -1.01
N LEU A 160 -0.50 7.48 -1.83
CA LEU A 160 -1.15 8.16 -2.95
C LEU A 160 -2.15 9.23 -2.47
N ALA A 161 -2.92 8.92 -1.43
CA ALA A 161 -3.88 9.82 -0.81
C ALA A 161 -3.18 11.04 -0.19
N LEU A 162 -2.13 10.83 0.60
CA LEU A 162 -1.31 11.91 1.16
C LEU A 162 -0.68 12.75 0.04
N GLY A 163 -0.18 12.12 -1.01
CA GLY A 163 0.34 12.82 -2.18
C GLY A 163 -0.70 13.71 -2.88
N SER A 164 -1.98 13.32 -2.90
CA SER A 164 -3.05 14.19 -3.43
C SER A 164 -3.44 15.32 -2.47
N LEU A 165 -3.42 15.07 -1.16
CA LEU A 165 -3.74 16.08 -0.16
C LEU A 165 -2.67 17.17 -0.10
N PHE A 166 -1.40 16.77 0.01
CA PHE A 166 -0.27 17.72 0.14
C PHE A 166 0.26 18.22 -1.21
N GLY A 167 0.09 17.47 -2.30
CA GLY A 167 0.47 17.92 -3.65
C GLY A 167 -0.36 19.11 -4.16
N SER A 168 -1.53 19.36 -3.57
CA SER A 168 -2.34 20.56 -3.81
C SER A 168 -1.78 21.79 -3.09
N HIS A 169 -1.01 21.59 -2.02
CA HIS A 169 -0.22 22.61 -1.35
C HIS A 169 1.12 22.74 -2.07
N LYS A 170 1.12 23.34 -3.27
CA LYS A 170 2.36 23.96 -3.77
C LYS A 170 2.79 24.98 -2.71
N ILE A 171 3.78 24.61 -1.90
CA ILE A 171 4.55 25.56 -1.08
C ILE A 171 4.92 26.69 -2.04
N GLY A 172 4.37 27.87 -1.76
CA GLY A 172 4.31 28.96 -2.71
C GLY A 172 5.68 29.24 -3.33
N SER A 173 5.84 28.87 -4.61
CA SER A 173 6.94 29.35 -5.44
C SER A 173 6.90 30.88 -5.63
N HIS A 174 5.88 31.55 -5.07
CA HIS A 174 5.74 32.99 -5.04
C HIS A 174 6.75 33.69 -4.12
N THR A 175 7.32 33.00 -3.13
CA THR A 175 8.26 33.66 -2.20
C THR A 175 9.66 33.78 -2.81
N HIS A 176 10.11 32.78 -3.56
CA HIS A 176 11.46 32.81 -4.12
C HIS A 176 11.58 33.75 -5.33
N SER A 177 10.57 33.78 -6.20
CA SER A 177 10.51 34.71 -7.33
C SER A 177 10.39 36.18 -6.87
N LYS A 178 9.60 36.46 -5.83
CA LYS A 178 9.50 37.83 -5.27
C LYS A 178 10.78 38.28 -4.58
N MET A 179 11.51 37.38 -3.90
CA MET A 179 12.82 37.72 -3.31
C MET A 179 13.86 38.07 -4.37
N ILE A 180 13.96 37.25 -5.44
CA ILE A 180 14.89 37.53 -6.54
C ILE A 180 14.50 38.84 -7.22
N GLN A 181 13.21 39.08 -7.50
CA GLN A 181 12.75 40.33 -8.10
C GLN A 181 13.06 41.56 -7.23
N LYS A 182 12.87 41.47 -5.90
CA LYS A 182 13.21 42.55 -4.96
C LYS A 182 14.71 42.81 -4.89
N VAL A 183 15.53 41.76 -4.95
CA VAL A 183 17.00 41.88 -4.95
C VAL A 183 17.49 42.48 -6.27
N THR A 184 16.91 42.08 -7.41
CA THR A 184 17.24 42.64 -8.73
C THR A 184 16.82 44.11 -8.86
N GLU A 185 15.64 44.49 -8.35
CA GLU A 185 15.22 45.91 -8.28
C GLU A 185 16.18 46.74 -7.42
N LYS A 186 16.56 46.23 -6.24
CA LYS A 186 17.48 46.94 -5.34
C LYS A 186 18.88 47.07 -5.92
N ALA A 187 19.35 46.09 -6.69
CA ALA A 187 20.63 46.15 -7.39
C ALA A 187 20.63 47.17 -8.54
N ASN A 188 19.53 47.28 -9.30
CA ASN A 188 19.41 48.27 -10.38
C ASN A 188 19.35 49.72 -9.86
N ILE A 189 18.76 49.95 -8.68
CA ILE A 189 18.73 51.29 -8.06
C ILE A 189 20.13 51.73 -7.60
N VAL A 190 20.99 50.79 -7.18
CA VAL A 190 22.35 51.10 -6.69
C VAL A 190 23.36 51.25 -7.84
N GLY A 191 23.16 50.59 -8.98
CA GLY A 191 24.05 50.66 -10.15
C GLY A 191 23.89 51.92 -11.03
N GLY A 192 22.82 52.71 -10.86
CA GLY A 192 22.53 53.89 -11.70
C GLY A 192 23.15 55.20 -11.22
N GLY A 193 23.95 55.20 -10.15
CA GLY A 193 24.37 56.41 -9.43
C GLY A 193 25.81 56.91 -9.70
N GLY A 194 26.50 56.45 -10.75
CA GLY A 194 27.90 56.81 -10.93
C GLY A 194 28.38 56.81 -12.36
N GLN A 195 28.17 57.92 -13.06
CA GLN A 195 29.19 58.56 -13.91
C GLN A 195 28.61 59.84 -14.55
N ASN A 196 28.98 60.99 -13.97
CA ASN A 196 29.10 62.26 -14.69
C ASN A 196 30.06 63.14 -13.88
N ILE A 197 31.34 63.10 -14.24
CA ILE A 197 32.27 64.20 -13.94
C ILE A 197 32.95 64.54 -15.25
N THR A 198 32.48 65.63 -15.84
CA THR A 198 33.08 66.38 -16.95
C THR A 198 34.20 67.28 -16.43
N LEU A 199 35.25 67.39 -17.26
CA LEU A 199 36.47 68.23 -17.20
C LEU A 199 37.62 67.73 -16.34
#